data_AF-A0A3B9SV75-F1
#
_entry.id   AF-A0A3B9SV75-F1
#
_cell.length_a   1.000
_cell.length_b   1.000
_cell.length_c   1.000
_cell.angle_alpha   90.00
_cell.angle_beta   90.00
_cell.angle_gamma   90.00
#
_symmetry.space_group_name_H-M   'P 1'
#
loop_
_entity.id
_entity.type
_entity.pdbx_description
1 polymer ?
#
loop_
_entity_poly.entity_id
_entity_poly.type
_entity_poly.pdbx_seq_one_letter_code
_entity_poly.pdbx_strand_id
1 'polypeptide(L)' 'MKIEDKIEIARNILNKAAEMNMSKDILLKISQKIDKYVVEYYHKNRGQKGGLSEEEYV' A
#
# COMPACT_ATOMS: atom_id res chain seq x y z
N MET A 1 -11.68 10.51 -2.95
CA MET A 1 -10.26 10.31 -2.63
C MET A 1 -9.72 9.23 -3.54
N LYS A 2 -8.61 9.49 -4.23
CA LYS A 2 -7.96 8.51 -5.11
C LYS A 2 -7.24 7.46 -4.26
N ILE A 3 -6.85 6.33 -4.87
CA ILE A 3 -6.20 5.24 -4.13
C ILE A 3 -4.77 5.64 -3.71
N GLU A 4 -4.11 6.50 -4.49
CA GLU A 4 -2.83 7.14 -4.22
C GLU A 4 -2.89 7.93 -2.91
N ASP A 5 -3.93 8.76 -2.74
CA ASP A 5 -4.17 9.52 -1.52
C ASP A 5 -4.33 8.57 -0.30
N LYS A 6 -5.02 7.42 -0.49
CA LYS A 6 -5.21 6.44 0.59
C LYS A 6 -3.89 5.82 1.02
N ILE A 7 -3.00 5.52 0.07
CA ILE A 7 -1.66 5.00 0.33
C ILE A 7 -0.86 6.05 1.10
N GLU A 8 -0.89 7.31 0.67
CA GLU A 8 -0.15 8.39 1.32
C GLU A 8 -0.61 8.64 2.76
N ILE A 9 -1.92 8.74 3.00
CA ILE A 9 -2.48 8.91 4.34
C ILE A 9 -2.09 7.73 5.24
N ALA A 10 -2.23 6.50 4.76
CA ALA A 10 -1.88 5.32 5.54
C ALA A 10 -0.37 5.25 5.86
N ARG A 11 0.50 5.64 4.92
CA ARG A 11 1.95 5.75 5.15
C ARG A 11 2.28 6.79 6.22
N ASN A 12 1.63 7.95 6.17
CA ASN A 12 1.83 9.00 7.18
C ASN A 12 1.36 8.54 8.57
N ILE A 13 0.27 7.79 8.65
CA ILE A 13 -0.21 7.17 9.91
C ILE A 13 0.81 6.16 10.43
N LEU A 14 1.39 5.32 9.57
CA LEU A 14 2.41 4.35 9.98
C LEU A 14 3.65 5.05 10.54
N ASN A 15 4.14 6.08 9.87
CA ASN A 15 5.31 6.84 10.31
C ASN A 15 5.08 7.48 11.68
N LYS A 16 3.94 8.15 11.87
CA LYS A 16 3.57 8.73 13.17
C LYS A 16 3.42 7.67 14.25
N ALA A 17 2.82 6.52 13.93
CA ALA A 17 2.71 5.42 14.89
C ALA A 17 4.09 4.87 15.30
N ALA A 18 5.03 4.79 14.36
CA ALA A 18 6.41 4.39 14.64
C ALA A 18 7.14 5.43 15.51
N GLU A 19 7.01 6.73 15.22
CA GLU A 19 7.54 7.82 16.03
C GLU A 19 6.99 7.82 17.46
N MET A 20 5.71 7.45 17.62
CA MET A 20 5.06 7.29 18.92
C MET A 20 5.47 6.00 19.66
N ASN A 21 6.38 5.19 19.10
CA ASN A 21 6.77 3.88 19.63
C ASN A 21 5.56 2.95 19.88
N MET A 22 4.57 3.00 18.98
CA MET A 22 3.41 2.13 19.06
C MET A 22 3.81 0.66 18.94
N SER A 23 2.98 -0.23 19.48
CA SER A 23 3.30 -1.66 19.49
C SER A 23 3.45 -2.23 18.06
N LYS A 24 4.30 -3.26 17.93
CA LYS A 24 4.54 -3.96 16.66
C LYS A 24 3.23 -4.44 16.01
N ASP A 25 2.26 -4.87 16.81
CA ASP A 25 0.96 -5.32 16.31
C ASP A 25 0.15 -4.19 15.65
N ILE A 26 0.24 -2.97 16.18
CA ILE A 26 -0.41 -1.80 15.59
C ILE A 26 0.29 -1.42 14.28
N LEU A 27 1.63 -1.37 14.28
CA LEU A 27 2.42 -1.10 13.07
C LEU A 27 2.13 -2.12 11.97
N LEU A 28 2.05 -3.41 12.33
CA LEU A 28 1.74 -4.50 11.41
C LEU A 28 0.35 -4.33 10.77
N LYS A 29 -0.68 -4.02 11.56
CA LYS A 29 -2.04 -3.79 11.04
C LYS A 29 -2.10 -2.61 10.06
N ILE A 30 -1.35 -1.55 10.32
CA ILE A 30 -1.28 -0.40 9.41
C ILE A 30 -0.53 -0.77 8.13
N SER A 31 0.60 -1.48 8.23
CA SER A 31 1.37 -1.98 7.07
C SER A 31 0.51 -2.84 6.15
N GLN A 32 -0.21 -3.82 6.71
CA GLN A 32 -1.11 -4.69 5.94
C GLN A 32 -2.22 -3.91 5.21
N LYS A 33 -2.64 -2.77 5.74
CA LYS A 33 -3.63 -1.91 5.09
C LYS A 33 -3.01 -1.12 3.93
N ILE A 34 -1.75 -0.69 4.07
CA ILE A 34 -0.98 -0.08 2.98
C ILE A 34 -0.81 -1.09 1.84
N ASP A 35 -0.41 -2.32 2.14
CA ASP A 35 -0.20 -3.38 1.14
C ASP A 35 -1.47 -3.63 0.31
N LYS A 36 -2.64 -3.68 0.97
CA LYS A 36 -3.94 -3.79 0.28
C LYS A 36 -4.18 -2.65 -0.69
N TYR A 37 -3.87 -1.41 -0.31
CA TYR A 37 -4.05 -0.26 -1.18
C TYR A 37 -3.07 -0.24 -2.35
N VAL A 38 -1.83 -0.71 -2.15
CA VAL A 38 -0.84 -0.85 -3.23
C VAL A 38 -1.32 -1.89 -4.26
N VAL A 39 -1.77 -3.06 -3.80
CA VAL A 39 -2.34 -4.09 -4.68
C VAL A 39 -3.56 -3.56 -5.45
N GLU A 40 -4.47 -2.85 -4.77
CA GLU A 40 -5.64 -2.22 -5.41
C GLU A 40 -5.23 -1.17 -6.47
N TYR A 41 -4.20 -0.36 -6.19
CA TYR A 41 -3.67 0.61 -7.14
C TYR A 41 -3.17 -0.07 -8.42
N TYR A 42 -2.37 -1.13 -8.28
CA TYR A 42 -1.89 -1.88 -9.44
C TYR A 42 -3.02 -2.57 -10.21
N HIS A 43 -4.02 -3.14 -9.53
CA HIS A 43 -5.18 -3.73 -10.23
C HIS A 43 -6.00 -2.70 -11.00
N LYS A 44 -6.27 -1.54 -10.40
CA LYS A 44 -6.98 -0.44 -11.07
C LYS A 44 -6.23 0.09 -12.28
N ASN A 45 -4.90 0.13 -12.20
CA ASN A 45 -4.05 0.61 -13.30
C ASN A 45 -3.76 -0.45 -14.36
N ARG A 46 -3.77 -1.75 -14.01
CA ARG A 46 -3.70 -2.86 -14.98
C ARG A 46 -4.94 -2.93 -15.88
N GLY A 47 -6.10 -2.48 -15.41
CA GLY A 47 -7.29 -2.32 -16.24
C GLY A 47 -7.20 -1.17 -17.27
N GLN A 48 -6.26 -0.23 -17.09
CA GLN A 48 -6.05 0.92 -17.99
C GLN A 48 -4.84 0.77 -18.91
N LYS A 49 -3.96 -0.19 -18.64
CA LYS A 49 -2.85 -0.57 -19.51
C LYS A 49 -2.88 -2.08 -19.70
N GLY A 50 -3.49 -2.51 -20.80
CA GLY A 50 -3.20 -3.84 -21.34
C GLY A 50 -1.68 -3.97 -21.52
N GLY A 51 -1.12 -5.05 -20.99
CA GLY A 51 0.30 -5.38 -21.13
C GLY A 51 1.16 -5.00 -19.92
N LEU A 52 1.13 -5.84 -18.88
CA LEU A 52 2.37 -6.22 -18.22
C LEU A 52 2.47 -7.72 -18.41
N SER A 53 3.23 -8.10 -19.45
CA SER A 53 3.66 -9.47 -19.71
C SER A 53 4.28 -10.06 -18.46
N GLU A 54 3.98 -11.33 -18.24
CA GLU A 54 4.51 -12.19 -17.19
C GLU A 54 6.01 -12.46 -17.43
N GLU A 55 6.89 -11.49 -17.22
CA GLU A 55 8.34 -11.73 -17.29
C GLU A 55 9.06 -10.93 -16.21
N GLU A 56 9.25 -11.58 -15.05
CA GLU A 56 10.51 -11.61 -14.28
C GLU A 56 10.28 -12.27 -12.92
N TYR A 57 10.13 -13.60 -12.93
CA TYR A 57 10.58 -14.50 -11.86
C TYR A 57 10.91 -15.83 -12.53
N VAL A 58 12.11 -15.91 -13.12
CA VAL A 58 12.79 -17.18 -13.45
C VAL A 58 14.12 -17.18 -12.72
#